data_AF-A0A164X6Z3-F1
#
_entry.id   AF-A0A164X6Z3-F1
#
_cell.length_a   1.000
_cell.length_b   1.000
_cell.length_c   1.000
_cell.angle_alpha   90.00
_cell.angle_beta   90.00
_cell.angle_gamma   90.00
#
_symmetry.space_group_name_H-M   'P 1'
#
loop_
_entity.id
_entity.type
_entity.pdbx_description
1 polymer ?
#
loop_
_entity_poly.entity_id
_entity_poly.type
_entity_poly.pdbx_seq_one_letter_code
_entity_poly.pdbx_strand_id
1 'polypeptide(L)'
;MQCSSLSIRCRGFIGLLNLHYPDFAQDLRFCNPHFLDDEEAPDVGRVFGSLEMAKTFRPPEMSEEAVSESYHNPSIKELFGTNPFHAYEIAMRFVRYELEGPQSDKDLMPYLQKYLDDLKSSTALFKDLDSALRFHQQDYEAEVLLLARFLRMYPILPSADDISDIHRFINAKVTANSNYCINRWPEKPYFYYAKVKSQTGMEYATVAADAAKLPDCSPYLSSKIFYELVVNLLGNGIVSMSMLTSHDRWEWPDTNSARKFFGPVHKQIMVAKTRVGSDSAEGQILSILQFVSALVSGGPDLGTDMLEGPIPSIRENLQNLTAMKCTDHQETRNAVADYVQYRRRAAIRWSALILAVRRVEPAAVEGRKIRAREALEGGFLRTKSREEAFLALDEDSEAKREISCAWCERTSVALLRCSRCEKVKYCNAICQRKHWVDGHKTVCISPIIAV
;
A
#
# COMPACT_ATOMS: atom_id res chain seq x y z
N MET A 1 16.07 1.34 -3.54
CA MET A 1 15.07 2.09 -4.32
C MET A 1 15.57 2.66 -5.65
N GLN A 2 16.85 2.96 -5.83
CA GLN A 2 17.38 3.52 -7.10
C GLN A 2 17.85 2.47 -8.12
N CYS A 3 17.56 1.20 -7.85
CA CYS A 3 17.81 0.08 -8.75
C CYS A 3 16.69 0.02 -9.79
N SER A 4 17.03 -0.36 -11.00
CA SER A 4 16.14 -0.63 -12.13
C SER A 4 15.31 -1.90 -12.00
N SER A 5 15.82 -2.92 -11.30
CA SER A 5 15.07 -4.12 -10.94
C SER A 5 13.96 -3.79 -9.94
N LEU A 6 12.72 -4.12 -10.31
CA LEU A 6 11.55 -4.00 -9.42
C LEU A 6 11.67 -4.94 -8.21
N SER A 7 12.09 -6.19 -8.40
CA SER A 7 12.24 -7.14 -7.30
C SER A 7 13.26 -6.67 -6.26
N ILE A 8 14.40 -6.10 -6.70
CA ILE A 8 15.40 -5.52 -5.79
C ILE A 8 14.83 -4.30 -5.03
N ARG A 9 14.01 -3.46 -5.67
CA ARG A 9 13.37 -2.34 -4.98
C ARG A 9 12.36 -2.83 -3.93
N CYS A 10 11.52 -3.81 -4.26
CA CYS A 10 10.59 -4.43 -3.32
C CYS A 10 11.32 -5.09 -2.14
N ARG A 11 12.39 -5.86 -2.38
CA ARG A 11 13.27 -6.40 -1.33
C ARG A 11 13.87 -5.31 -0.46
N GLY A 12 14.34 -4.22 -1.06
CA GLY A 12 14.88 -3.08 -0.33
C GLY A 12 13.82 -2.40 0.56
N PHE A 13 12.56 -2.34 0.12
CA PHE A 13 11.46 -1.82 0.94
C PHE A 13 11.17 -2.73 2.12
N ILE A 14 11.03 -4.03 1.88
CA ILE A 14 10.84 -5.04 2.94
C ILE A 14 12.01 -4.98 3.93
N GLY A 15 13.25 -4.82 3.47
CA GLY A 15 14.41 -4.65 4.32
C GLY A 15 14.33 -3.42 5.24
N LEU A 16 13.87 -2.27 4.73
CA LEU A 16 13.64 -1.08 5.58
C LEU A 16 12.51 -1.32 6.59
N LEU A 17 11.44 -1.99 6.15
CA LEU A 17 10.32 -2.31 7.01
C LEU A 17 10.72 -3.27 8.13
N ASN A 18 11.62 -4.23 7.86
CA ASN A 18 12.19 -5.15 8.84
C ASN A 18 12.93 -4.44 9.99
N LEU A 19 13.55 -3.28 9.74
CA LEU A 19 14.29 -2.55 10.77
C LEU A 19 13.40 -2.01 11.88
N HIS A 20 12.13 -1.76 11.55
CA HIS A 20 11.13 -1.22 12.48
C HIS A 20 10.19 -2.30 12.99
N TYR A 21 10.50 -3.55 12.68
CA TYR A 21 9.67 -4.67 13.05
C TYR A 21 10.04 -5.16 14.45
N PRO A 22 9.09 -5.27 15.37
CA PRO A 22 9.30 -6.07 16.56
C PRO A 22 9.32 -7.55 16.16
N ASP A 23 10.40 -8.27 16.47
CA ASP A 23 10.66 -9.66 16.04
C ASP A 23 9.49 -10.65 16.24
N PHE A 24 8.56 -10.33 17.15
CA PHE A 24 7.40 -11.14 17.53
C PHE A 24 6.13 -10.95 16.68
N ALA A 25 5.99 -9.90 15.87
CA ALA A 25 4.67 -9.53 15.32
C ALA A 25 4.31 -10.23 13.99
N GLN A 26 5.05 -11.23 13.52
CA GLN A 26 5.27 -11.59 12.10
C GLN A 26 4.04 -11.54 11.15
N ASP A 27 2.85 -11.96 11.58
CA ASP A 27 1.74 -12.27 10.66
C ASP A 27 0.80 -11.12 10.23
N LEU A 28 0.88 -9.91 10.81
CA LEU A 28 0.02 -8.76 10.43
C LEU A 28 0.76 -7.66 9.69
N ARG A 29 2.00 -7.93 9.33
CA ARG A 29 2.82 -6.97 8.64
C ARG A 29 2.28 -6.70 7.24
N PHE A 30 2.04 -5.43 6.97
CA PHE A 30 2.03 -4.93 5.61
C PHE A 30 3.31 -5.40 4.91
N CYS A 31 3.23 -6.26 3.91
CA CYS A 31 4.39 -6.93 3.31
C CYS A 31 5.12 -7.95 4.22
N ASN A 32 4.42 -8.88 4.89
CA ASN A 32 5.04 -9.97 5.64
C ASN A 32 5.77 -11.00 4.71
N PRO A 33 7.10 -11.20 4.85
CA PRO A 33 7.86 -12.15 4.07
C PRO A 33 7.79 -13.62 4.57
N HIS A 34 7.40 -13.88 5.82
CA HIS A 34 7.36 -15.25 6.39
C HIS A 34 6.14 -16.08 5.93
N PHE A 35 5.16 -15.50 5.23
CA PHE A 35 4.00 -16.24 4.70
C PHE A 35 4.34 -17.25 3.57
N LEU A 36 5.63 -17.50 3.27
CA LEU A 36 6.06 -18.13 2.02
C LEU A 36 7.19 -19.18 2.14
N ASP A 37 7.53 -19.68 3.34
CA ASP A 37 8.21 -21.01 3.47
C ASP A 37 7.10 -22.08 3.30
N ASP A 38 7.11 -23.09 2.41
CA ASP A 38 8.13 -23.80 1.65
C ASP A 38 7.55 -24.39 0.32
N GLU A 39 8.43 -24.59 -0.67
CA GLU A 39 8.40 -25.48 -1.87
C GLU A 39 7.21 -25.55 -2.85
N GLU A 40 6.03 -25.06 -2.52
CA GLU A 40 4.96 -24.75 -3.47
C GLU A 40 4.57 -23.31 -3.16
N ALA A 41 4.59 -22.35 -4.09
CA ALA A 41 3.98 -21.05 -3.80
C ALA A 41 2.45 -21.25 -3.75
N PRO A 42 1.80 -21.42 -2.58
CA PRO A 42 0.45 -21.96 -2.54
C PRO A 42 -0.52 -20.79 -2.38
N ASP A 43 -1.37 -20.51 -3.38
CA ASP A 43 -2.61 -19.71 -3.24
C ASP A 43 -2.60 -18.68 -2.08
N VAL A 44 -1.59 -17.79 -2.10
CA VAL A 44 -1.03 -17.20 -0.88
C VAL A 44 -1.96 -16.12 -0.33
N GLY A 45 -2.41 -16.30 0.92
CA GLY A 45 -3.26 -15.34 1.63
C GLY A 45 -4.74 -15.74 1.70
N ARG A 46 -5.14 -16.87 1.11
CA ARG A 46 -6.48 -17.44 1.29
C ARG A 46 -6.52 -18.32 2.54
N VAL A 47 -6.94 -17.76 3.66
CA VAL A 47 -7.50 -18.62 4.71
C VAL A 47 -8.88 -19.04 4.22
N PHE A 48 -9.01 -20.24 3.68
CA PHE A 48 -10.31 -20.79 3.31
C PHE A 48 -11.12 -21.07 4.58
N GLY A 49 -11.87 -20.06 5.02
CA GLY A 49 -12.78 -20.20 6.13
C GLY A 49 -13.97 -21.07 5.76
N SER A 50 -14.03 -22.32 6.26
CA SER A 50 -15.22 -23.18 6.13
C SER A 50 -16.29 -22.82 7.15
N LEU A 51 -17.54 -23.21 6.87
CA LEU A 51 -18.66 -23.04 7.81
C LEU A 51 -18.44 -23.80 9.12
N GLU A 52 -17.83 -24.98 9.06
CA GLU A 52 -17.50 -25.78 10.24
C GLU A 52 -16.44 -25.10 11.11
N MET A 53 -15.41 -24.53 10.48
CA MET A 53 -14.36 -23.79 11.17
C MET A 53 -14.90 -22.50 11.79
N ALA A 54 -15.91 -21.86 11.19
CA ALA A 54 -16.56 -20.71 11.81
C ALA A 54 -17.23 -21.09 13.15
N LYS A 55 -17.88 -22.26 13.21
CA LYS A 55 -18.55 -22.75 14.42
C LYS A 55 -17.58 -22.97 15.59
N THR A 56 -16.36 -23.45 15.32
CA THR A 56 -15.35 -23.66 16.39
C THR A 56 -14.82 -22.37 17.00
N PHE A 57 -15.03 -21.23 16.34
CA PHE A 57 -14.53 -19.93 16.78
C PHE A 57 -15.58 -19.04 17.43
N ARG A 58 -16.85 -19.44 17.37
CA ARG A 58 -17.96 -18.71 17.96
C ARG A 58 -18.03 -18.99 19.46
N PRO A 59 -18.50 -18.04 20.27
CA PRO A 59 -18.89 -18.32 21.65
C PRO A 59 -19.88 -19.50 21.66
N PRO A 60 -19.84 -20.37 22.70
CA PRO A 60 -20.81 -21.44 22.84
C PRO A 60 -22.22 -20.85 22.87
N GLU A 61 -23.17 -21.51 22.22
CA GLU A 61 -24.58 -21.12 22.29
C GLU A 61 -25.04 -21.14 23.75
N MET A 62 -25.64 -20.04 24.17
CA MET A 62 -26.22 -19.88 25.50
C MET A 62 -27.72 -20.22 25.42
N SER A 63 -28.26 -20.83 26.49
CA SER A 63 -29.72 -20.99 26.59
C SER A 63 -30.39 -19.63 26.75
N GLU A 64 -31.69 -19.56 26.46
CA GLU A 64 -32.48 -18.34 26.62
C GLU A 64 -32.43 -17.81 28.08
N GLU A 65 -32.44 -18.71 29.06
CA GLU A 65 -32.32 -18.34 30.47
C GLU A 65 -30.96 -17.72 30.78
N ALA A 66 -29.88 -18.30 30.25
CA ALA A 66 -28.53 -17.78 30.46
C ALA A 66 -28.32 -16.41 29.79
N VAL A 67 -28.91 -16.20 28.60
CA VAL A 67 -28.91 -14.89 27.92
C VAL A 67 -29.69 -13.87 28.73
N SER A 68 -30.88 -14.24 29.22
CA SER A 68 -31.72 -13.38 30.06
C SER A 68 -31.01 -12.99 31.36
N GLU A 69 -30.38 -13.94 32.06
CA GLU A 69 -29.64 -13.68 33.28
C GLU A 69 -28.47 -12.72 33.03
N SER A 70 -27.69 -12.96 31.98
CA SER A 70 -26.55 -12.10 31.63
C SER A 70 -26.99 -10.69 31.22
N TYR A 71 -28.14 -10.54 30.57
CA TYR A 71 -28.70 -9.24 30.20
C TYR A 71 -29.18 -8.43 31.42
N HIS A 72 -29.89 -9.07 32.36
CA HIS A 72 -30.41 -8.39 33.55
C HIS A 72 -29.32 -8.13 34.60
N ASN A 73 -28.19 -8.84 34.53
CA ASN A 73 -27.06 -8.65 35.43
C ASN A 73 -25.73 -8.46 34.66
N PRO A 74 -25.52 -7.33 33.97
CA PRO A 74 -24.29 -7.09 33.23
C PRO A 74 -23.10 -6.99 34.19
N SER A 75 -21.95 -7.52 33.76
CA SER A 75 -20.70 -7.45 34.52
C SER A 75 -20.19 -6.01 34.68
N ILE A 76 -20.45 -5.16 33.69
CA ILE A 76 -20.11 -3.73 33.73
C ILE A 76 -21.16 -2.96 34.54
N LYS A 77 -20.71 -2.23 35.57
CA LYS A 77 -21.57 -1.40 36.46
C LYS A 77 -21.26 0.10 36.41
N GLU A 78 -20.24 0.51 35.67
CA GLU A 78 -19.77 1.90 35.65
C GLU A 78 -20.66 2.81 34.79
N LEU A 79 -20.90 4.04 35.23
CA LEU A 79 -21.75 5.01 34.52
C LEU A 79 -21.19 5.39 33.14
N PHE A 80 -22.08 5.58 32.17
CA PHE A 80 -21.82 6.24 30.90
C PHE A 80 -22.15 7.73 31.04
N GLY A 81 -21.14 8.57 31.31
CA GLY A 81 -21.36 9.96 31.68
C GLY A 81 -22.08 10.06 33.03
N THR A 82 -23.31 10.55 33.02
CA THR A 82 -24.19 10.58 34.21
C THR A 82 -25.20 9.44 34.25
N ASN A 83 -25.29 8.65 33.17
CA ASN A 83 -26.34 7.63 33.02
C ASN A 83 -25.83 6.24 33.44
N PRO A 84 -26.71 5.36 33.96
CA PRO A 84 -26.39 3.95 34.16
C PRO A 84 -25.92 3.27 32.87
N PHE A 85 -25.08 2.25 33.01
CA PHE A 85 -24.69 1.41 31.88
C PHE A 85 -25.90 0.63 31.36
N HIS A 86 -26.28 0.88 30.11
CA HIS A 86 -27.31 0.15 29.40
C HIS A 86 -26.69 -0.66 28.25
N ALA A 87 -26.43 -1.95 28.50
CA ALA A 87 -25.71 -2.82 27.56
C ALA A 87 -26.30 -2.80 26.15
N TYR A 88 -27.63 -2.85 26.02
CA TYR A 88 -28.30 -2.82 24.72
C TYR A 88 -28.09 -1.49 23.97
N GLU A 89 -28.22 -0.36 24.67
CA GLU A 89 -28.02 0.96 24.07
C GLU A 89 -26.57 1.12 23.58
N ILE A 90 -25.60 0.75 24.41
CA ILE A 90 -24.18 0.80 24.08
C ILE A 90 -23.86 -0.14 22.90
N ALA A 91 -24.46 -1.34 22.87
CA ALA A 91 -24.26 -2.29 21.79
C ALA A 91 -24.77 -1.73 20.45
N MET A 92 -25.98 -1.16 20.42
CA MET A 92 -26.55 -0.56 19.22
C MET A 92 -25.75 0.66 18.75
N ARG A 93 -25.28 1.51 19.68
CA ARG A 93 -24.41 2.66 19.37
C ARG A 93 -23.08 2.21 18.79
N PHE A 94 -22.49 1.14 19.34
CA PHE A 94 -21.25 0.55 18.82
C PHE A 94 -21.43 -0.04 17.42
N VAL A 95 -22.52 -0.78 17.20
CA VAL A 95 -22.82 -1.33 15.87
C VAL A 95 -23.06 -0.19 14.87
N ARG A 96 -23.77 0.86 15.24
CA ARG A 96 -23.92 2.04 14.39
C ARG A 96 -22.57 2.72 14.10
N TYR A 97 -21.69 2.82 15.09
CA TYR A 97 -20.33 3.32 14.88
C TYR A 97 -19.56 2.48 13.84
N GLU A 98 -19.64 1.16 13.93
CA GLU A 98 -19.00 0.26 12.97
C GLU A 98 -19.58 0.39 11.55
N LEU A 99 -20.89 0.65 11.43
CA LEU A 99 -21.58 0.73 10.15
C LEU A 99 -21.55 2.13 9.51
N GLU A 100 -21.52 3.20 10.29
CA GLU A 100 -21.71 4.58 9.81
C GLU A 100 -20.54 5.50 10.17
N GLY A 101 -19.64 5.05 11.05
CA GLY A 101 -18.45 5.77 11.46
C GLY A 101 -18.67 6.75 12.62
N PRO A 102 -17.63 7.52 12.99
CA PRO A 102 -17.61 8.35 14.19
C PRO A 102 -18.62 9.51 14.20
N GLN A 103 -19.22 9.84 13.05
CA GLN A 103 -20.31 10.82 13.02
C GLN A 103 -21.56 10.35 13.74
N SER A 104 -21.73 9.03 13.91
CA SER A 104 -22.87 8.45 14.60
C SER A 104 -22.79 8.58 16.13
N ASP A 105 -21.59 8.71 16.71
CA ASP A 105 -21.42 8.74 18.16
C ASP A 105 -20.02 9.17 18.67
N LYS A 106 -19.81 10.47 18.88
CA LYS A 106 -18.48 11.03 19.19
C LYS A 106 -17.97 10.66 20.60
N ASP A 107 -18.86 10.45 21.55
CA ASP A 107 -18.51 10.21 22.95
C ASP A 107 -18.36 8.72 23.29
N LEU A 108 -18.83 7.84 22.40
CA LEU A 108 -18.83 6.40 22.62
C LEU A 108 -17.41 5.82 22.68
N MET A 109 -16.59 6.08 21.66
CA MET A 109 -15.26 5.46 21.58
C MET A 109 -14.33 5.91 22.72
N PRO A 110 -14.29 7.20 23.12
CA PRO A 110 -13.55 7.61 24.32
C PRO A 110 -13.98 6.88 25.58
N TYR A 111 -15.30 6.64 25.77
CA TYR A 111 -15.80 5.86 26.89
C TYR A 111 -15.37 4.39 26.84
N LEU A 112 -15.43 3.77 25.65
CA LEU A 112 -15.11 2.36 25.48
C LEU A 112 -13.61 2.06 25.56
N GLN A 113 -12.76 3.04 25.25
CA GLN A 113 -11.31 2.85 25.14
C GLN A 113 -10.71 2.16 26.38
N LYS A 114 -11.12 2.55 27.59
CA LYS A 114 -10.64 1.97 28.86
C LYS A 114 -10.91 0.46 29.00
N TYR A 115 -11.95 -0.06 28.34
CA TYR A 115 -12.24 -1.50 28.30
C TYR A 115 -11.51 -2.17 27.14
N LEU A 116 -11.36 -1.45 26.03
CA LEU A 116 -10.70 -1.96 24.83
C LEU A 116 -9.20 -2.13 25.01
N ASP A 117 -8.57 -1.40 25.93
CA ASP A 117 -7.12 -1.46 26.20
C ASP A 117 -6.69 -2.68 27.04
N ASP A 118 -7.63 -3.40 27.66
CA ASP A 118 -7.36 -4.59 28.49
C ASP A 118 -8.16 -5.79 28.02
N LEU A 119 -7.49 -6.93 27.79
CA LEU A 119 -8.12 -8.13 27.23
C LEU A 119 -9.25 -8.69 28.12
N LYS A 120 -9.07 -8.63 29.44
CA LYS A 120 -10.07 -9.14 30.40
C LYS A 120 -11.31 -8.26 30.41
N SER A 121 -11.11 -6.94 30.50
CA SER A 121 -12.18 -5.94 30.48
C SER A 121 -12.92 -5.93 29.15
N SER A 122 -12.20 -6.05 28.02
CA SER A 122 -12.77 -6.18 26.68
C SER A 122 -13.65 -7.43 26.59
N THR A 123 -13.18 -8.58 27.08
CA THR A 123 -13.96 -9.82 27.06
C THR A 123 -15.25 -9.72 27.86
N ALA A 124 -15.21 -9.08 29.04
CA ALA A 124 -16.39 -8.84 29.87
C ALA A 124 -17.39 -7.90 29.17
N LEU A 125 -16.91 -6.78 28.63
CA LEU A 125 -17.72 -5.82 27.87
C LEU A 125 -18.44 -6.51 26.71
N PHE A 126 -17.72 -7.18 25.82
CA PHE A 126 -18.32 -7.80 24.64
C PHE A 126 -19.30 -8.92 24.99
N LYS A 127 -19.13 -9.62 26.12
CA LYS A 127 -20.11 -10.59 26.62
C LYS A 127 -21.43 -9.92 26.99
N ASP A 128 -21.37 -8.81 27.72
CA ASP A 128 -22.57 -8.06 28.13
C ASP A 128 -23.30 -7.48 26.91
N LEU A 129 -22.55 -6.92 25.95
CA LEU A 129 -23.11 -6.37 24.71
C LEU A 129 -23.74 -7.45 23.82
N ASP A 130 -23.07 -8.59 23.62
CA ASP A 130 -23.61 -9.72 22.82
C ASP A 130 -24.88 -10.30 23.47
N SER A 131 -24.85 -10.51 24.79
CA SER A 131 -26.04 -11.00 25.53
C SER A 131 -27.22 -10.04 25.38
N ALA A 132 -26.98 -8.73 25.43
CA ALA A 132 -28.01 -7.74 25.24
C ALA A 132 -28.61 -7.77 23.83
N LEU A 133 -27.78 -7.86 22.78
CA LEU A 133 -28.28 -7.95 21.39
C LEU A 133 -29.09 -9.23 21.18
N ARG A 134 -28.61 -10.37 21.67
CA ARG A 134 -29.30 -11.66 21.58
C ARG A 134 -30.62 -11.68 22.34
N PHE A 135 -30.66 -11.10 23.55
CA PHE A 135 -31.91 -10.96 24.32
C PHE A 135 -32.99 -10.19 23.55
N HIS A 136 -32.58 -9.15 22.82
CA HIS A 136 -33.46 -8.34 21.97
C HIS A 136 -33.59 -8.85 20.53
N GLN A 137 -33.15 -10.10 20.26
CA GLN A 137 -33.23 -10.76 18.94
C GLN A 137 -32.57 -9.99 17.79
N GLN A 138 -31.52 -9.20 18.10
CA GLN A 138 -30.73 -8.44 17.11
C GLN A 138 -29.57 -9.30 16.58
N ASP A 139 -29.89 -10.37 15.86
CA ASP A 139 -28.91 -11.35 15.38
C ASP A 139 -27.85 -10.74 14.45
N TYR A 140 -28.25 -9.84 13.54
CA TYR A 140 -27.33 -9.21 12.59
C TYR A 140 -26.31 -8.34 13.31
N GLU A 141 -26.78 -7.50 14.23
CA GLU A 141 -25.99 -6.60 15.05
C GLU A 141 -25.04 -7.37 15.95
N ALA A 142 -25.46 -8.52 16.50
CA ALA A 142 -24.61 -9.39 17.30
C ALA A 142 -23.43 -9.93 16.48
N GLU A 143 -23.63 -10.24 15.21
CA GLU A 143 -22.57 -10.72 14.32
C GLU A 143 -21.63 -9.60 13.85
N VAL A 144 -22.15 -8.39 13.66
CA VAL A 144 -21.32 -7.18 13.47
C VAL A 144 -20.42 -6.97 14.70
N LEU A 145 -20.99 -7.04 15.90
CA LEU A 145 -20.27 -6.91 17.16
C LEU A 145 -19.17 -7.97 17.31
N LEU A 146 -19.46 -9.23 16.99
CA LEU A 146 -18.50 -10.33 17.05
C LEU A 146 -17.28 -10.09 16.14
N LEU A 147 -17.51 -9.71 14.89
CA LEU A 147 -16.43 -9.43 13.94
C LEU A 147 -15.65 -8.17 14.31
N ALA A 148 -16.34 -7.11 14.74
CA ALA A 148 -15.72 -5.89 15.23
C ALA A 148 -14.78 -6.16 16.42
N ARG A 149 -15.21 -7.03 17.35
CA ARG A 149 -14.35 -7.49 18.45
C ARG A 149 -13.07 -8.12 17.93
N PHE A 150 -13.17 -9.11 17.04
CA PHE A 150 -11.98 -9.79 16.50
C PHE A 150 -11.04 -8.82 15.80
N LEU A 151 -11.58 -7.90 14.99
CA LEU A 151 -10.78 -6.88 14.29
C LEU A 151 -10.11 -5.87 15.25
N ARG A 152 -10.67 -5.65 16.44
CA ARG A 152 -10.14 -4.75 17.47
C ARG A 152 -9.23 -5.46 18.48
N MET A 153 -9.11 -6.78 18.43
CA MET A 153 -8.20 -7.53 19.31
C MET A 153 -6.73 -7.34 18.95
N TYR A 154 -6.41 -6.95 17.70
CA TYR A 154 -5.03 -6.85 17.23
C TYR A 154 -4.10 -5.98 18.10
N PRO A 155 -4.48 -4.78 18.56
CA PRO A 155 -3.57 -3.92 19.32
C PRO A 155 -3.35 -4.34 20.79
N ILE A 156 -4.19 -5.25 21.32
CA ILE A 156 -4.20 -5.61 22.75
C ILE A 156 -3.66 -7.02 23.04
N LEU A 157 -3.18 -7.72 22.03
CA LEU A 157 -2.56 -9.02 22.24
C LEU A 157 -1.20 -8.86 22.94
N PRO A 158 -0.85 -9.76 23.88
CA PRO A 158 0.43 -9.70 24.57
C PRO A 158 1.59 -9.81 23.59
N SER A 159 2.67 -9.05 23.82
CA SER A 159 3.95 -9.24 23.13
C SER A 159 4.63 -10.53 23.64
N ALA A 160 4.21 -11.70 23.14
CA ALA A 160 4.86 -12.98 23.38
C ALA A 160 5.79 -13.35 22.20
N ASP A 161 6.74 -14.26 22.41
CA ASP A 161 7.67 -14.71 21.37
C ASP A 161 7.01 -15.60 20.29
N ASP A 162 5.73 -15.96 20.46
CA ASP A 162 4.96 -16.90 19.61
C ASP A 162 3.54 -16.36 19.27
N ILE A 163 3.47 -15.12 18.75
CA ILE A 163 2.19 -14.45 18.40
C ILE A 163 1.73 -14.79 16.98
N SER A 164 2.59 -15.34 16.11
CA SER A 164 2.19 -15.72 14.74
C SER A 164 0.94 -16.60 14.76
N ASP A 165 0.91 -17.58 15.66
CA ASP A 165 -0.24 -18.47 15.78
C ASP A 165 -1.51 -17.75 16.25
N ILE A 166 -1.40 -16.72 17.10
CA ILE A 166 -2.54 -15.94 17.58
C ILE A 166 -3.11 -15.06 16.46
N HIS A 167 -2.26 -14.40 15.67
CA HIS A 167 -2.72 -13.58 14.55
C HIS A 167 -3.30 -14.41 13.42
N ARG A 168 -2.65 -15.53 13.06
CA ARG A 168 -3.19 -16.52 12.12
C ARG A 168 -4.56 -17.01 12.59
N PHE A 169 -4.68 -17.28 13.89
CA PHE A 169 -5.93 -17.68 14.52
C PHE A 169 -6.98 -16.58 14.41
N ILE A 170 -6.68 -15.31 14.72
CA ILE A 170 -7.66 -14.22 14.58
C ILE A 170 -8.07 -14.00 13.11
N ASN A 171 -7.12 -14.01 12.17
CA ASN A 171 -7.45 -13.92 10.74
C ASN A 171 -8.37 -15.06 10.32
N ALA A 172 -8.07 -16.31 10.74
CA ALA A 172 -8.94 -17.45 10.50
C ALA A 172 -10.33 -17.28 11.12
N LYS A 173 -10.44 -16.70 12.32
CA LYS A 173 -11.72 -16.35 12.94
C LYS A 173 -12.50 -15.36 12.11
N VAL A 174 -11.89 -14.24 11.73
CA VAL A 174 -12.55 -13.18 10.97
C VAL A 174 -12.98 -13.73 9.60
N THR A 175 -12.11 -14.46 8.91
CA THR A 175 -12.44 -14.98 7.59
C THR A 175 -13.54 -16.04 7.63
N ALA A 176 -13.45 -17.02 8.52
CA ALA A 176 -14.49 -18.05 8.65
C ALA A 176 -15.85 -17.46 9.04
N ASN A 177 -15.86 -16.53 10.01
CA ASN A 177 -17.09 -15.88 10.43
C ASN A 177 -17.63 -14.90 9.37
N SER A 178 -16.78 -14.21 8.62
CA SER A 178 -17.23 -13.37 7.50
C SER A 178 -17.91 -14.19 6.42
N ASN A 179 -17.38 -15.36 6.07
CA ASN A 179 -18.00 -16.28 5.10
C ASN A 179 -19.34 -16.82 5.62
N TYR A 180 -19.42 -17.21 6.90
CA TYR A 180 -20.69 -17.59 7.54
C TYR A 180 -21.73 -16.46 7.39
N CYS A 181 -21.35 -15.24 7.73
CA CYS A 181 -22.26 -14.10 7.73
C CYS A 181 -22.66 -13.68 6.32
N ILE A 182 -21.76 -13.73 5.34
CA ILE A 182 -22.09 -13.47 3.92
C ILE A 182 -23.10 -14.49 3.39
N ASN A 183 -23.01 -15.76 3.79
CA ASN A 183 -24.00 -16.77 3.38
C ASN A 183 -25.38 -16.51 3.98
N ARG A 184 -25.44 -15.95 5.20
CA ARG A 184 -26.69 -15.67 5.91
C ARG A 184 -27.30 -14.31 5.53
N TRP A 185 -26.46 -13.32 5.28
CA TRP A 185 -26.81 -11.93 4.95
C TRP A 185 -25.96 -11.41 3.78
N PRO A 186 -26.15 -11.96 2.57
CA PRO A 186 -25.37 -11.59 1.40
C PRO A 186 -25.49 -10.12 0.99
N GLU A 187 -26.55 -9.44 1.43
CA GLU A 187 -26.83 -8.03 1.18
C GLU A 187 -26.13 -7.06 2.14
N LYS A 188 -25.50 -7.57 3.21
CA LYS A 188 -24.91 -6.72 4.26
C LYS A 188 -23.42 -6.46 4.01
N PRO A 189 -23.01 -5.21 3.73
CA PRO A 189 -21.65 -4.88 3.28
C PRO A 189 -20.58 -5.03 4.37
N TYR A 190 -20.95 -4.97 5.66
CA TYR A 190 -20.00 -5.09 6.76
C TYR A 190 -19.21 -6.41 6.73
N PHE A 191 -19.86 -7.51 6.36
CA PHE A 191 -19.21 -8.82 6.32
C PHE A 191 -18.21 -8.94 5.17
N TYR A 192 -18.44 -8.22 4.06
CA TYR A 192 -17.46 -8.10 2.99
C TYR A 192 -16.28 -7.21 3.38
N TYR A 193 -16.51 -6.13 4.14
CA TYR A 193 -15.43 -5.35 4.75
C TYR A 193 -14.54 -6.22 5.63
N ALA A 194 -15.11 -6.99 6.56
CA ALA A 194 -14.35 -7.90 7.42
C ALA A 194 -13.57 -8.95 6.61
N LYS A 195 -14.15 -9.45 5.53
CA LYS A 195 -13.50 -10.39 4.60
C LYS A 195 -12.32 -9.75 3.88
N VAL A 196 -12.48 -8.55 3.33
CA VAL A 196 -11.38 -7.80 2.68
C VAL A 196 -10.27 -7.52 3.69
N LYS A 197 -10.61 -7.04 4.88
CA LYS A 197 -9.62 -6.69 5.92
C LYS A 197 -8.79 -7.88 6.42
N SER A 198 -9.34 -9.10 6.40
CA SER A 198 -8.66 -10.29 6.93
C SER A 198 -7.86 -11.08 5.89
N GLN A 199 -7.86 -10.68 4.62
CA GLN A 199 -7.32 -11.48 3.52
C GLN A 199 -6.52 -10.64 2.53
N THR A 200 -5.64 -11.29 1.77
CA THR A 200 -4.87 -10.64 0.70
C THR A 200 -5.07 -11.38 -0.61
N GLY A 201 -5.06 -10.65 -1.73
CA GLY A 201 -5.31 -11.24 -3.05
C GLY A 201 -5.94 -10.25 -4.02
N MET A 202 -5.82 -10.55 -5.31
CA MET A 202 -6.33 -9.70 -6.40
C MET A 202 -7.85 -9.83 -6.57
N GLU A 203 -8.40 -11.00 -6.27
CA GLU A 203 -9.83 -11.33 -6.28
C GLU A 203 -10.65 -10.46 -5.34
N TYR A 204 -10.06 -9.96 -4.26
CA TYR A 204 -10.75 -9.09 -3.30
C TYR A 204 -11.06 -7.71 -3.88
N ALA A 205 -10.45 -7.33 -5.01
CA ALA A 205 -10.86 -6.13 -5.74
C ALA A 205 -12.29 -6.23 -6.27
N THR A 206 -12.69 -7.41 -6.75
CA THR A 206 -14.07 -7.67 -7.20
C THR A 206 -15.01 -7.71 -5.99
N VAL A 207 -14.62 -8.39 -4.92
CA VAL A 207 -15.38 -8.46 -3.65
C VAL A 207 -15.66 -7.05 -3.11
N ALA A 208 -14.64 -6.20 -3.03
CA ALA A 208 -14.76 -4.82 -2.59
C ALA A 208 -15.67 -3.98 -3.50
N ALA A 209 -15.51 -4.13 -4.83
CA ALA A 209 -16.32 -3.41 -5.80
C ALA A 209 -17.80 -3.80 -5.74
N ASP A 210 -18.11 -5.07 -5.50
CA ASP A 210 -19.49 -5.55 -5.39
C ASP A 210 -20.10 -5.19 -4.05
N ALA A 211 -19.35 -5.31 -2.95
CA ALA A 211 -19.77 -4.86 -1.63
C ALA A 211 -20.12 -3.36 -1.60
N ALA A 212 -19.36 -2.54 -2.33
CA ALA A 212 -19.60 -1.11 -2.44
C ALA A 212 -20.88 -0.73 -3.20
N LYS A 213 -21.50 -1.67 -3.93
CA LYS A 213 -22.77 -1.47 -4.65
C LYS A 213 -23.99 -1.91 -3.84
N LEU A 214 -23.78 -2.54 -2.68
CA LEU A 214 -24.88 -3.04 -1.85
C LEU A 214 -25.70 -1.86 -1.28
N PRO A 215 -27.04 -2.01 -1.12
CA PRO A 215 -27.93 -0.92 -0.72
C PRO A 215 -27.57 -0.25 0.62
N ASP A 216 -27.11 -1.05 1.59
CA ASP A 216 -26.78 -0.59 2.95
C ASP A 216 -25.31 -0.16 3.11
N CYS A 217 -24.59 0.02 2.00
CA CYS A 217 -23.18 0.41 2.04
C CYS A 217 -23.04 1.90 2.31
N SER A 218 -22.86 2.22 3.59
CA SER A 218 -22.62 3.60 4.01
C SER A 218 -21.34 4.17 3.35
N PRO A 219 -21.24 5.51 3.18
CA PRO A 219 -20.01 6.14 2.73
C PRO A 219 -18.80 5.76 3.60
N TYR A 220 -19.00 5.60 4.91
CA TYR A 220 -17.97 5.17 5.84
C TYR A 220 -17.47 3.75 5.55
N LEU A 221 -18.37 2.78 5.39
CA LEU A 221 -17.99 1.40 5.06
C LEU A 221 -17.34 1.33 3.69
N SER A 222 -17.86 2.05 2.70
CA SER A 222 -17.22 2.16 1.38
C SER A 222 -15.77 2.64 1.51
N SER A 223 -15.55 3.72 2.28
CA SER A 223 -14.20 4.23 2.56
C SER A 223 -13.30 3.18 3.21
N LYS A 224 -13.80 2.45 4.23
CA LYS A 224 -13.04 1.38 4.90
C LYS A 224 -12.69 0.23 3.97
N ILE A 225 -13.64 -0.24 3.16
CA ILE A 225 -13.44 -1.33 2.19
C ILE A 225 -12.31 -0.98 1.21
N PHE A 226 -12.36 0.20 0.61
CA PHE A 226 -11.36 0.60 -0.38
C PHE A 226 -10.00 0.96 0.24
N TYR A 227 -9.98 1.47 1.47
CA TYR A 227 -8.75 1.65 2.23
C TYR A 227 -8.03 0.31 2.44
N GLU A 228 -8.73 -0.70 2.99
CA GLU A 228 -8.14 -2.02 3.25
C GLU A 228 -7.75 -2.72 1.95
N LEU A 229 -8.54 -2.56 0.87
CA LEU A 229 -8.20 -3.09 -0.45
C LEU A 229 -6.85 -2.56 -0.94
N VAL A 230 -6.58 -1.26 -0.77
CA VAL A 230 -5.30 -0.67 -1.18
C VAL A 230 -4.14 -1.25 -0.38
N VAL A 231 -4.30 -1.36 0.94
CA VAL A 231 -3.30 -1.96 1.84
C VAL A 231 -2.97 -3.37 1.37
N ASN A 232 -3.99 -4.18 1.10
CA ASN A 232 -3.85 -5.57 0.65
C ASN A 232 -3.16 -5.69 -0.71
N LEU A 233 -3.63 -4.94 -1.71
CA LEU A 233 -3.07 -5.02 -3.07
C LEU A 233 -1.61 -4.58 -3.09
N LEU A 234 -1.28 -3.49 -2.39
CA LEU A 234 0.10 -2.99 -2.35
C LEU A 234 1.02 -3.94 -1.58
N GLY A 235 0.55 -4.48 -0.44
CA GLY A 235 1.28 -5.45 0.34
C GLY A 235 1.59 -6.72 -0.46
N ASN A 236 0.56 -7.29 -1.11
CA ASN A 236 0.69 -8.45 -1.96
C ASN A 236 1.65 -8.20 -3.15
N GLY A 237 1.52 -7.04 -3.80
CA GLY A 237 2.39 -6.66 -4.92
C GLY A 237 3.86 -6.56 -4.51
N ILE A 238 4.16 -5.96 -3.35
CA ILE A 238 5.53 -5.85 -2.85
C ILE A 238 6.11 -7.22 -2.49
N VAL A 239 5.36 -8.06 -1.78
CA VAL A 239 5.82 -9.40 -1.36
C VAL A 239 6.04 -10.30 -2.57
N SER A 240 5.03 -10.43 -3.44
CA SER A 240 5.10 -11.24 -4.66
C SER A 240 6.33 -10.87 -5.49
N MET A 241 6.55 -9.56 -5.70
CA MET A 241 7.70 -9.09 -6.49
C MET A 241 9.04 -9.29 -5.77
N SER A 242 9.07 -9.29 -4.45
CA SER A 242 10.29 -9.55 -3.70
C SER A 242 10.73 -11.01 -3.82
N MET A 243 9.77 -11.95 -3.91
CA MET A 243 10.03 -13.39 -3.92
C MET A 243 10.26 -13.97 -5.31
N LEU A 244 9.99 -13.23 -6.38
CA LEU A 244 10.34 -13.64 -7.74
C LEU A 244 11.84 -13.95 -7.81
N THR A 245 12.15 -15.25 -7.79
CA THR A 245 13.44 -15.83 -8.09
C THR A 245 13.54 -15.89 -9.61
N SER A 246 14.69 -15.46 -10.14
CA SER A 246 14.96 -15.35 -11.57
C SER A 246 15.08 -16.72 -12.25
N HIS A 247 14.02 -17.54 -12.20
CA HIS A 247 14.03 -18.88 -12.79
C HIS A 247 14.08 -18.82 -14.32
N ASP A 248 13.59 -17.74 -14.93
CA ASP A 248 13.92 -17.40 -16.30
C ASP A 248 14.94 -16.26 -16.33
N ARG A 249 16.21 -16.64 -16.41
CA ARG A 249 17.28 -15.75 -16.88
C ARG A 249 16.72 -15.09 -18.16
N TRP A 250 16.80 -13.77 -18.23
CA TRP A 250 16.38 -12.91 -19.36
C TRP A 250 14.98 -12.28 -19.28
N GLU A 251 14.07 -12.79 -18.44
CA GLU A 251 12.84 -12.05 -18.11
C GLU A 251 13.08 -11.21 -16.85
N TRP A 252 13.71 -10.05 -17.05
CA TRP A 252 13.60 -8.96 -16.08
C TRP A 252 12.13 -8.78 -15.76
N PRO A 253 11.69 -8.72 -14.49
CA PRO A 253 10.28 -8.65 -14.17
C PRO A 253 9.68 -7.49 -14.94
N ASP A 254 8.95 -7.88 -15.96
CA ASP A 254 8.67 -7.07 -17.12
C ASP A 254 7.70 -5.95 -16.72
N THR A 255 7.50 -5.02 -17.64
CA THR A 255 6.36 -4.10 -17.58
C THR A 255 5.06 -4.79 -17.23
N ASN A 256 4.85 -6.03 -17.70
CA ASN A 256 3.60 -6.75 -17.44
C ASN A 256 3.46 -7.15 -15.98
N SER A 257 4.53 -7.55 -15.30
CA SER A 257 4.53 -7.90 -13.88
C SER A 257 4.30 -6.66 -13.01
N ALA A 258 5.01 -5.56 -13.31
CA ALA A 258 4.78 -4.28 -12.66
C ALA A 258 3.33 -3.79 -12.86
N ARG A 259 2.82 -3.85 -14.10
CA ARG A 259 1.44 -3.48 -14.46
C ARG A 259 0.41 -4.41 -13.80
N LYS A 260 0.68 -5.71 -13.74
CA LYS A 260 -0.20 -6.72 -13.15
C LYS A 260 -0.40 -6.49 -11.66
N PHE A 261 0.67 -6.23 -10.91
CA PHE A 261 0.61 -6.08 -9.46
C PHE A 261 0.36 -4.65 -8.99
N PHE A 262 0.96 -3.64 -9.63
CA PHE A 262 0.84 -2.24 -9.20
C PHE A 262 -0.19 -1.43 -10.00
N GLY A 263 -0.56 -1.82 -11.22
CA GLY A 263 -1.62 -1.14 -11.98
C GLY A 263 -2.95 -1.07 -11.20
N PRO A 264 -3.45 -2.20 -10.65
CA PRO A 264 -4.62 -2.21 -9.77
C PRO A 264 -4.44 -1.33 -8.53
N VAL A 265 -3.25 -1.33 -7.91
CA VAL A 265 -2.96 -0.50 -6.74
C VAL A 265 -3.16 0.98 -7.05
N HIS A 266 -2.55 1.48 -8.13
CA HIS A 266 -2.69 2.90 -8.51
C HIS A 266 -4.15 3.28 -8.77
N LYS A 267 -4.90 2.42 -9.49
CA LYS A 267 -6.33 2.64 -9.73
C LYS A 267 -7.12 2.70 -8.42
N GLN A 268 -6.90 1.76 -7.51
CA GLN A 268 -7.67 1.68 -6.26
C GLN A 268 -7.26 2.76 -5.25
N ILE A 269 -6.01 3.22 -5.26
CA ILE A 269 -5.59 4.40 -4.48
C ILE A 269 -6.41 5.61 -4.87
N MET A 270 -6.60 5.86 -6.17
CA MET A 270 -7.40 7.00 -6.63
C MET A 270 -8.85 6.88 -6.17
N VAL A 271 -9.44 5.69 -6.30
CA VAL A 271 -10.81 5.39 -5.84
C VAL A 271 -10.95 5.55 -4.32
N ALA A 272 -9.96 5.12 -3.54
CA ALA A 272 -9.97 5.24 -2.08
C ALA A 272 -9.82 6.71 -1.64
N LYS A 273 -8.93 7.49 -2.28
CA LYS A 273 -8.72 8.91 -1.96
C LYS A 273 -9.93 9.80 -2.25
N THR A 274 -10.85 9.41 -3.15
CA THR A 274 -12.10 10.17 -3.34
C THR A 274 -13.15 9.89 -2.25
N ARG A 275 -12.95 8.84 -1.45
CA ARG A 275 -13.89 8.38 -0.41
C ARG A 275 -13.40 8.75 0.98
N VAL A 276 -12.09 8.65 1.18
CA VAL A 276 -11.41 8.96 2.43
C VAL A 276 -11.01 10.43 2.46
N GLY A 277 -11.35 11.15 3.53
CA GLY A 277 -10.96 12.55 3.70
C GLY A 277 -9.44 12.69 3.80
N SER A 278 -8.84 13.67 3.11
CA SER A 278 -7.38 13.90 3.10
C SER A 278 -6.79 14.08 4.50
N ASP A 279 -7.55 14.68 5.40
CA ASP A 279 -7.11 15.04 6.75
C ASP A 279 -7.37 13.93 7.77
N SER A 280 -8.02 12.84 7.35
CA SER A 280 -8.18 11.64 8.19
C SER A 280 -6.89 10.83 8.27
N ALA A 281 -6.71 10.04 9.33
CA ALA A 281 -5.54 9.16 9.46
C ALA A 281 -5.40 8.23 8.25
N GLU A 282 -6.50 7.66 7.76
CA GLU A 282 -6.54 6.81 6.58
C GLU A 282 -6.13 7.57 5.31
N GLY A 283 -6.54 8.83 5.15
CA GLY A 283 -6.16 9.66 3.99
C GLY A 283 -4.67 10.02 3.97
N GLN A 284 -4.12 10.29 5.14
CA GLN A 284 -2.69 10.52 5.36
C GLN A 284 -1.89 9.25 5.05
N ILE A 285 -2.36 8.08 5.52
CA ILE A 285 -1.76 6.78 5.23
C ILE A 285 -1.85 6.44 3.73
N LEU A 286 -3.00 6.62 3.08
CA LEU A 286 -3.15 6.39 1.64
C LEU A 286 -2.16 7.21 0.82
N SER A 287 -1.87 8.44 1.24
CA SER A 287 -0.85 9.27 0.58
C SER A 287 0.56 8.73 0.78
N ILE A 288 0.86 8.17 1.95
CA ILE A 288 2.11 7.43 2.21
C ILE A 288 2.19 6.17 1.35
N LEU A 289 1.11 5.37 1.28
CA LEU A 289 1.06 4.16 0.45
C LEU A 289 1.18 4.47 -1.05
N GLN A 290 0.61 5.59 -1.51
CA GLN A 290 0.81 6.09 -2.87
C GLN A 290 2.28 6.43 -3.14
N PHE A 291 2.94 7.10 -2.19
CA PHE A 291 4.36 7.39 -2.28
C PHE A 291 5.20 6.11 -2.30
N VAL A 292 4.89 5.12 -1.44
CA VAL A 292 5.55 3.81 -1.43
C VAL A 292 5.35 3.11 -2.77
N SER A 293 4.12 3.06 -3.30
CA SER A 293 3.80 2.47 -4.60
C SER A 293 4.63 3.10 -5.71
N ALA A 294 4.71 4.43 -5.76
CA ALA A 294 5.54 5.13 -6.73
C ALA A 294 7.04 4.82 -6.55
N LEU A 295 7.52 4.83 -5.29
CA LEU A 295 8.91 4.56 -4.93
C LEU A 295 9.38 3.17 -5.38
N VAL A 296 8.53 2.15 -5.23
CA VAL A 296 8.84 0.78 -5.64
C VAL A 296 8.56 0.54 -7.11
N SER A 297 7.51 1.11 -7.70
CA SER A 297 7.12 0.80 -9.09
C SER A 297 7.91 1.60 -10.14
N GLY A 298 8.19 2.89 -9.94
CA GLY A 298 8.67 3.74 -11.05
C GLY A 298 10.17 3.74 -11.33
N GLY A 299 11.01 3.13 -10.47
CA GLY A 299 12.42 2.87 -10.77
C GLY A 299 13.33 4.11 -10.84
N PRO A 300 14.54 3.99 -11.43
CA PRO A 300 15.57 5.04 -11.41
C PRO A 300 15.27 6.26 -12.31
N ASP A 301 14.27 6.16 -13.20
CA ASP A 301 13.89 7.18 -14.18
C ASP A 301 12.70 8.03 -13.75
N LEU A 302 12.08 7.69 -12.61
CA LEU A 302 11.41 8.70 -11.78
C LEU A 302 12.49 9.73 -11.44
N GLY A 303 12.59 10.78 -12.26
CA GLY A 303 13.59 11.83 -12.08
C GLY A 303 13.61 12.30 -10.64
N THR A 304 14.75 12.79 -10.17
CA THR A 304 14.95 13.23 -8.78
C THR A 304 13.78 14.10 -8.31
N ASP A 305 13.26 14.98 -9.17
CA ASP A 305 12.13 15.87 -8.87
C ASP A 305 10.79 15.15 -8.60
N MET A 306 10.53 14.00 -9.23
CA MET A 306 9.28 13.23 -9.04
C MET A 306 9.25 12.48 -7.70
N LEU A 307 10.43 12.12 -7.19
CA LEU A 307 10.57 11.53 -5.85
C LEU A 307 10.82 12.59 -4.78
N GLU A 308 11.45 13.71 -5.10
CA GLU A 308 11.74 14.79 -4.15
C GLU A 308 10.55 15.72 -3.92
N GLY A 309 9.74 15.99 -4.94
CA GLY A 309 8.57 16.87 -4.86
C GLY A 309 7.53 16.47 -3.81
N PRO A 310 7.16 15.17 -3.69
CA PRO A 310 6.21 14.71 -2.68
C PRO A 310 6.74 14.73 -1.23
N ILE A 311 8.06 14.79 -1.01
CA ILE A 311 8.67 14.53 0.30
C ILE A 311 8.27 15.54 1.39
N PRO A 312 8.16 16.85 1.13
CA PRO A 312 7.63 17.79 2.13
C PRO A 312 6.25 17.41 2.62
N SER A 313 5.33 17.06 1.71
CA SER A 313 3.98 16.60 2.07
C SER A 313 4.02 15.27 2.82
N ILE A 314 4.85 14.30 2.41
CA ILE A 314 4.98 13.04 3.14
C ILE A 314 5.50 13.25 4.57
N ARG A 315 6.41 14.21 4.78
CA ARG A 315 6.87 14.57 6.13
C ARG A 315 5.73 15.16 6.97
N GLU A 316 4.95 16.06 6.39
CA GLU A 316 3.77 16.66 7.04
C GLU A 316 2.76 15.57 7.42
N ASN A 317 2.47 14.65 6.50
CA ASN A 317 1.56 13.53 6.76
C ASN A 317 2.02 12.66 7.93
N LEU A 318 3.32 12.33 8.01
CA LEU A 318 3.90 11.57 9.12
C LEU A 318 3.81 12.33 10.46
N GLN A 319 4.01 13.65 10.43
CA GLN A 319 3.86 14.51 11.62
C GLN A 319 2.40 14.57 12.09
N ASN A 320 1.46 14.74 11.16
CA ASN A 320 0.02 14.74 11.45
C ASN A 320 -0.42 13.41 12.06
N LEU A 321 0.01 12.28 11.50
CA LEU A 321 -0.30 10.95 12.05
C LEU A 321 0.26 10.74 13.46
N THR A 322 1.43 11.32 13.75
CA THR A 322 2.02 11.32 15.10
C THR A 322 1.18 12.17 16.05
N ALA A 323 0.77 13.37 15.64
CA ALA A 323 -0.07 14.27 16.42
C ALA A 323 -1.46 13.65 16.72
N MET A 324 -2.00 12.89 15.76
CA MET A 324 -3.25 12.12 15.91
C MET A 324 -3.11 10.90 16.83
N LYS A 325 -1.90 10.55 17.29
CA LYS A 325 -1.61 9.30 18.02
C LYS A 325 -2.08 8.04 17.26
N CYS A 326 -2.05 8.10 15.94
CA CYS A 326 -2.43 6.96 15.11
C CYS A 326 -1.40 5.83 15.32
N THR A 327 -1.89 4.60 15.54
CA THR A 327 -1.08 3.38 15.71
C THR A 327 -1.02 2.53 14.43
N ASP A 328 -1.86 2.83 13.44
CA ASP A 328 -1.97 2.05 12.21
C ASP A 328 -0.68 2.11 11.38
N HIS A 329 -0.25 0.94 10.90
CA HIS A 329 0.91 0.74 10.03
C HIS A 329 2.19 1.44 10.51
N GLN A 330 2.44 1.42 11.82
CA GLN A 330 3.56 2.11 12.46
C GLN A 330 4.91 1.79 11.80
N GLU A 331 5.14 0.53 11.43
CA GLU A 331 6.37 0.04 10.81
C GLU A 331 6.56 0.65 9.42
N THR A 332 5.49 0.69 8.62
CA THR A 332 5.50 1.33 7.29
C THR A 332 5.80 2.82 7.42
N ARG A 333 5.20 3.49 8.41
CA ARG A 333 5.45 4.91 8.66
C ARG A 333 6.90 5.16 9.06
N ASN A 334 7.46 4.34 9.93
CA ASN A 334 8.85 4.44 10.36
C ASN A 334 9.82 4.16 9.19
N ALA A 335 9.55 3.14 8.37
CA ALA A 335 10.34 2.83 7.19
C ALA A 335 10.35 3.99 6.17
N VAL A 336 9.20 4.64 5.97
CA VAL A 336 9.09 5.82 5.11
C VAL A 336 9.77 7.04 5.74
N ALA A 337 9.66 7.23 7.06
CA ALA A 337 10.36 8.28 7.78
C ALA A 337 11.89 8.15 7.63
N ASP A 338 12.42 6.93 7.80
CA ASP A 338 13.83 6.61 7.59
C ASP A 338 14.27 6.86 6.15
N TYR A 339 13.47 6.43 5.17
CA TYR A 339 13.75 6.74 3.77
C TYR A 339 13.84 8.26 3.55
N VAL A 340 12.84 9.02 4.03
CA VAL A 340 12.81 10.48 3.93
C VAL A 340 14.01 11.11 4.64
N GLN A 341 14.44 10.59 5.78
CA GLN A 341 15.55 11.14 6.54
C GLN A 341 16.92 10.83 5.90
N TYR A 342 17.13 9.58 5.48
CA TYR A 342 18.47 9.08 5.17
C TYR A 342 18.76 8.91 3.68
N ARG A 343 17.76 8.97 2.78
CA ARG A 343 17.94 8.69 1.33
C ARG A 343 19.12 9.41 0.68
N ARG A 344 19.35 10.70 0.99
CA ARG A 344 20.41 11.51 0.33
C ARG A 344 21.79 11.03 0.77
N ARG A 345 21.96 10.80 2.08
CA ARG A 345 23.21 10.26 2.65
C ARG A 345 23.48 8.85 2.11
N ALA A 346 22.44 8.01 2.04
CA ALA A 346 22.54 6.67 1.48
C ALA A 346 22.91 6.69 -0.01
N ALA A 347 22.29 7.56 -0.81
CA ALA A 347 22.62 7.69 -2.24
C ALA A 347 24.08 8.11 -2.47
N ILE A 348 24.62 9.02 -1.65
CA ILE A 348 26.03 9.41 -1.71
C ILE A 348 26.94 8.24 -1.30
N ARG A 349 26.68 7.66 -0.12
CA ARG A 349 27.49 6.57 0.44
C ARG A 349 27.56 5.35 -0.47
N TRP A 350 26.45 4.99 -1.09
CA TRP A 350 26.32 3.81 -1.95
C TRP A 350 26.38 4.13 -3.45
N SER A 351 26.81 5.34 -3.82
CA SER A 351 26.83 5.82 -5.21
C SER A 351 27.58 4.88 -6.17
N ALA A 352 28.74 4.36 -5.76
CA ALA A 352 29.51 3.40 -6.57
C ALA A 352 28.73 2.11 -6.86
N LEU A 353 28.05 1.54 -5.86
CA LEU A 353 27.20 0.36 -6.01
C LEU A 353 25.99 0.66 -6.89
N ILE A 354 25.31 1.79 -6.67
CA ILE A 354 24.15 2.21 -7.46
C ILE A 354 24.53 2.40 -8.94
N LEU A 355 25.68 3.03 -9.20
CA LEU A 355 26.21 3.21 -10.55
C LEU A 355 26.61 1.87 -11.20
N ALA A 356 27.19 0.95 -10.44
CA ALA A 356 27.54 -0.39 -10.94
C ALA A 356 26.27 -1.15 -11.35
N VAL A 357 25.24 -1.16 -10.51
CA VAL A 357 23.95 -1.84 -10.79
C VAL A 357 23.24 -1.23 -12.02
N ARG A 358 23.33 0.09 -12.22
CA ARG A 358 22.75 0.78 -13.39
C ARG A 358 23.47 0.47 -14.72
N ARG A 359 24.76 0.13 -14.68
CA ARG A 359 25.58 -0.09 -15.89
C ARG A 359 25.43 -1.47 -16.50
N VAL A 360 24.77 -2.41 -15.82
CA VAL A 360 24.61 -3.81 -16.26
C VAL A 360 23.48 -3.97 -17.31
N GLU A 361 22.84 -2.89 -17.78
CA GLU A 361 21.42 -3.00 -18.20
C GLU A 361 21.02 -2.28 -19.52
N PRO A 362 21.21 -2.92 -20.70
CA PRO A 362 20.68 -2.40 -21.96
C PRO A 362 19.17 -2.66 -22.19
N ALA A 363 18.50 -3.53 -21.44
CA ALA A 363 17.15 -4.02 -21.77
C ALA A 363 15.96 -3.21 -21.18
N ALA A 364 16.21 -2.16 -20.38
CA ALA A 364 15.15 -1.50 -19.61
C ALA A 364 14.45 -0.32 -20.33
N VAL A 365 14.65 -0.08 -21.63
CA VAL A 365 14.14 1.13 -22.33
C VAL A 365 12.63 1.19 -22.42
N GLU A 366 11.98 0.10 -22.83
CA GLU A 366 10.54 0.13 -23.13
C GLU A 366 9.70 0.11 -21.86
N GLY A 367 10.20 -0.55 -20.80
CA GLY A 367 9.53 -0.50 -19.51
C GLY A 367 9.59 0.83 -18.79
N ARG A 368 10.56 1.68 -19.13
CA ARG A 368 10.64 3.04 -18.61
C ARG A 368 9.50 3.92 -19.10
N LYS A 369 9.07 3.76 -20.36
CA LYS A 369 8.02 4.59 -20.99
C LYS A 369 6.63 4.29 -20.44
N ILE A 370 6.31 3.03 -20.19
CA ILE A 370 4.99 2.62 -19.70
C ILE A 370 4.78 2.99 -18.22
N ARG A 371 5.80 2.79 -17.37
CA ARG A 371 5.75 3.14 -15.93
C ARG A 371 5.57 4.64 -15.67
N ALA A 372 6.16 5.48 -16.52
CA ALA A 372 5.99 6.93 -16.45
C ALA A 372 4.56 7.37 -16.83
N ARG A 373 3.91 6.64 -17.75
CA ARG A 373 2.53 6.89 -18.19
C ARG A 373 1.51 6.50 -17.10
N GLU A 374 1.69 5.35 -16.46
CA GLU A 374 0.81 4.86 -15.38
C GLU A 374 0.87 5.74 -14.11
N ALA A 375 2.05 6.24 -13.75
CA ALA A 375 2.21 7.19 -12.63
C ALA A 375 1.49 8.53 -12.88
N LEU A 376 1.32 8.90 -14.15
CA LEU A 376 0.65 10.12 -14.60
C LEU A 376 -0.87 9.92 -14.65
N GLU A 377 -1.33 8.78 -15.16
CA GLU A 377 -2.75 8.36 -15.13
C GLU A 377 -3.27 8.17 -13.70
N GLY A 378 -2.41 7.78 -12.75
CA GLY A 378 -2.72 7.67 -11.32
C GLY A 378 -2.75 8.98 -10.54
N GLY A 379 -2.82 10.15 -11.21
CA GLY A 379 -3.06 11.45 -10.58
C GLY A 379 -1.97 11.96 -9.62
N PHE A 380 -0.80 11.33 -9.59
CA PHE A 380 0.32 11.73 -8.72
C PHE A 380 1.14 12.88 -9.30
N LEU A 381 1.03 13.13 -10.61
CA LEU A 381 1.86 14.07 -11.34
C LEU A 381 1.07 15.33 -11.69
N ARG A 382 1.66 16.49 -11.41
CA ARG A 382 1.10 17.79 -11.77
C ARG A 382 1.20 17.98 -13.29
N THR A 383 0.09 18.44 -13.86
CA THR A 383 -0.16 18.59 -15.30
C THR A 383 0.76 19.60 -15.98
N LYS A 384 1.06 19.27 -17.26
CA LYS A 384 1.54 20.14 -18.35
C LYS A 384 2.93 20.78 -18.18
N SER A 385 3.96 19.99 -18.49
CA SER A 385 5.14 20.52 -19.22
C SER A 385 6.03 19.42 -19.82
N ARG A 386 5.83 18.14 -19.44
CA ARG A 386 6.68 17.02 -19.88
C ARG A 386 6.00 15.96 -20.75
N GLU A 387 4.67 15.86 -20.76
CA GLU A 387 3.98 14.99 -21.71
C GLU A 387 4.20 15.46 -23.16
N GLU A 388 4.03 16.77 -23.42
CA GLU A 388 4.27 17.35 -24.74
C GLU A 388 5.74 17.22 -25.18
N ALA A 389 6.69 17.32 -24.24
CA ALA A 389 8.12 17.15 -24.53
C ALA A 389 8.55 15.69 -24.73
N PHE A 390 7.82 14.72 -24.18
CA PHE A 390 8.16 13.30 -24.25
C PHE A 390 7.43 12.56 -25.39
N LEU A 391 6.22 13.02 -25.75
CA LEU A 391 5.45 12.50 -26.88
C LEU A 391 5.86 13.12 -28.23
N ALA A 392 6.46 14.32 -28.24
CA ALA A 392 7.00 14.95 -29.44
C ALA A 392 8.37 14.37 -29.89
N LEU A 393 8.88 13.34 -29.24
CA LEU A 393 10.19 12.74 -29.54
C LEU A 393 10.13 11.45 -30.36
N ASP A 394 9.07 11.26 -31.13
CA ASP A 394 9.08 10.27 -32.22
C ASP A 394 8.30 10.81 -33.42
N GLU A 395 8.90 11.78 -34.11
CA GLU A 395 8.86 11.96 -35.56
C GLU A 395 9.67 13.23 -35.94
N ASP A 396 10.98 13.23 -35.69
CA ASP A 396 11.85 14.07 -36.52
C ASP A 396 13.27 13.52 -36.68
N SER A 397 13.64 13.28 -37.93
CA SER A 397 14.94 12.73 -38.35
C SER A 397 16.11 13.71 -38.19
N GLU A 398 15.82 14.98 -37.84
CA GLU A 398 16.81 16.04 -37.69
C GLU A 398 17.50 16.05 -36.31
N ALA A 399 16.79 15.73 -35.22
CA ALA A 399 17.35 15.69 -33.87
C ALA A 399 18.40 14.57 -33.68
N LYS A 400 18.28 13.47 -34.45
CA LYS A 400 19.22 12.33 -34.41
C LYS A 400 20.61 12.70 -34.95
N ARG A 401 20.70 13.69 -35.85
CA ARG A 401 21.97 14.25 -36.34
C ARG A 401 22.63 15.17 -35.31
N GLU A 402 21.85 15.75 -34.40
CA GLU A 402 22.36 16.72 -33.43
C GLU A 402 23.07 16.08 -32.22
N ILE A 403 22.81 14.81 -31.94
CA ILE A 403 23.40 14.07 -30.80
C ILE A 403 24.25 12.87 -31.23
N SER A 404 24.60 12.76 -32.51
CA SER A 404 25.44 11.70 -33.06
C SER A 404 26.84 12.19 -33.42
N CYS A 405 27.81 11.30 -33.26
CA CYS A 405 29.17 11.57 -33.70
C CYS A 405 29.26 11.53 -35.23
N ALA A 406 29.77 12.58 -35.85
CA ALA A 406 29.88 12.71 -37.30
C ALA A 406 30.89 11.73 -37.97
N TRP A 407 31.53 10.85 -37.20
CA TRP A 407 32.47 9.83 -37.72
C TRP A 407 31.99 8.41 -37.50
N CYS A 408 31.62 8.08 -36.25
CA CYS A 408 31.27 6.71 -35.86
C CYS A 408 29.79 6.54 -35.56
N GLU A 409 28.99 7.59 -35.78
CA GLU A 409 27.52 7.65 -35.66
C GLU A 409 26.95 7.32 -34.28
N ARG A 410 27.81 6.98 -33.30
CA ARG A 410 27.41 6.75 -31.91
C ARG A 410 26.79 8.01 -31.31
N THR A 411 25.63 7.80 -30.69
CA THR A 411 24.84 8.84 -30.05
C THR A 411 25.34 9.09 -28.63
N SER A 412 25.58 10.35 -28.27
CA SER A 412 26.00 10.74 -26.93
C SER A 412 25.58 12.18 -26.64
N VAL A 413 25.24 12.46 -25.38
CA VAL A 413 24.91 13.81 -24.91
C VAL A 413 26.16 14.65 -24.59
N ALA A 414 27.34 14.04 -24.56
CA ALA A 414 28.61 14.69 -24.23
C ALA A 414 29.58 14.64 -25.42
N LEU A 415 29.17 15.18 -26.58
CA LEU A 415 30.01 15.24 -27.76
C LEU A 415 30.80 16.56 -27.82
N LEU A 416 32.06 16.46 -28.22
CA LEU A 416 32.95 17.59 -28.47
C LEU A 416 32.60 18.24 -29.81
N ARG A 417 32.49 19.57 -29.86
CA ARG A 417 32.29 20.31 -31.11
C ARG A 417 33.63 20.53 -31.81
N CYS A 418 33.62 20.60 -33.14
CA CYS A 418 34.79 21.07 -33.89
C CYS A 418 35.13 22.49 -33.47
N SER A 419 36.34 22.73 -32.95
CA SER A 419 36.76 24.06 -32.47
C SER A 419 36.83 25.14 -33.55
N ARG A 420 36.75 24.77 -34.84
CA ARG A 420 36.82 25.71 -35.96
C ARG A 420 35.45 26.11 -36.48
N CYS A 421 34.59 25.15 -36.84
CA CYS A 421 33.27 25.45 -37.40
C CYS A 421 32.15 25.38 -36.36
N GLU A 422 32.38 24.72 -35.24
CA GLU A 422 31.42 24.40 -34.17
C GLU A 422 30.17 23.60 -34.59
N LYS A 423 30.02 23.31 -35.90
CA LYS A 423 28.84 22.67 -36.49
C LYS A 423 28.80 21.15 -36.31
N VAL A 424 29.94 20.47 -36.39
CA VAL A 424 30.01 18.99 -36.28
C VAL A 424 30.51 18.54 -34.91
N LYS A 425 30.04 17.37 -34.45
CA LYS A 425 30.23 16.85 -33.08
C LYS A 425 30.92 15.47 -33.08
N TYR A 426 31.72 15.19 -32.06
CA TYR A 426 32.57 14.00 -31.97
C TYR A 426 32.58 13.37 -30.58
N CYS A 427 32.64 12.04 -30.49
CA CYS A 427 32.79 11.35 -29.21
C CYS A 427 34.10 11.71 -28.50
N ASN A 428 35.16 11.96 -29.28
CA ASN A 428 36.51 12.26 -28.80
C ASN A 428 37.40 12.76 -29.94
N ALA A 429 38.61 13.22 -29.60
CA ALA A 429 39.62 13.71 -30.55
C ALA A 429 40.07 12.68 -31.60
N ILE A 430 39.83 11.38 -31.39
CA ILE A 430 40.14 10.34 -32.38
C ILE A 430 39.12 10.39 -33.51
N CYS A 431 37.82 10.44 -33.19
CA CYS A 431 36.74 10.56 -34.17
C CYS A 431 36.84 11.88 -34.96
N GLN A 432 37.24 12.97 -34.30
CA GLN A 432 37.48 14.25 -34.97
C GLN A 432 38.60 14.15 -36.00
N ARG A 433 39.76 13.58 -35.64
CA ARG A 433 40.89 13.43 -36.57
C ARG A 433 40.55 12.55 -37.76
N LYS A 434 39.80 11.47 -37.55
CA LYS A 434 39.39 10.59 -38.65
C LYS A 434 38.44 11.30 -39.63
N HIS A 435 37.39 11.95 -39.13
CA HIS A 435 36.49 12.75 -39.98
C HIS A 435 37.19 13.93 -40.65
N TRP A 436 38.20 14.52 -39.99
CA TRP A 436 39.01 15.59 -40.57
C TRP A 436 39.75 15.16 -41.84
N VAL A 437 40.38 13.98 -41.80
CA VAL A 437 41.11 13.40 -42.93
C VAL A 437 40.16 12.92 -44.03
N ASP A 438 39.00 12.39 -43.64
CA ASP A 438 38.02 11.81 -44.56
C ASP A 438 37.29 12.84 -45.44
N GLY A 439 37.26 14.11 -45.03
CA GLY A 439 36.72 15.16 -45.87
C GLY A 439 36.26 16.41 -45.14
N HIS A 440 36.11 16.38 -43.81
CA HIS A 440 35.63 17.56 -43.08
C HIS A 440 36.54 18.79 -43.27
N LYS A 441 37.84 18.59 -43.50
CA LYS A 441 38.81 19.66 -43.77
C LYS A 441 38.40 20.57 -44.94
N THR A 442 37.75 20.04 -45.98
CA THR A 442 37.38 20.81 -47.18
C THR A 442 36.12 21.65 -47.00
N VAL A 443 35.26 21.28 -46.05
CA VAL A 443 33.97 21.93 -45.79
C VAL A 443 33.91 22.72 -44.47
N CYS A 444 34.97 22.67 -43.66
CA CYS A 444 35.03 23.31 -42.36
C CYS A 444 35.25 24.83 -42.46
N ILE A 445 34.18 25.61 -42.31
CA ILE A 445 34.18 27.08 -42.35
C ILE A 445 33.88 27.64 -40.94
N SER A 446 34.65 28.64 -40.51
CA SER A 446 34.47 29.33 -39.22
C SER A 446 33.18 30.16 -39.22
N PRO A 447 32.43 30.26 -38.10
CA PRO A 447 31.33 31.21 -38.01
C PRO A 447 31.88 32.64 -38.17
N ILE A 448 31.33 33.41 -39.10
CA ILE A 448 31.70 34.81 -39.31
C ILE A 448 31.18 35.62 -38.12
N ILE A 449 32.06 36.38 -37.47
CA ILE A 449 31.66 37.37 -36.46
C ILE A 449 31.12 38.58 -37.22
N ALA A 450 29.80 38.80 -37.17
CA ALA A 450 29.21 40.06 -37.62
C ALA A 450 29.54 41.13 -36.56
N VAL A 451 30.24 42.18 -36.98
CA VAL A 451 30.57 43.38 -36.19
C VAL A 451 29.39 44.36 -36.22
#